data_AF-A0A3S3LYH8-F1
#
_entry.id   AF-A0A3S3LYH8-F1
#
_cell.length_a   1.000
_cell.length_b   1.000
_cell.length_c   1.000
_cell.angle_alpha   90.00
_cell.angle_beta   90.00
_cell.angle_gamma   90.00
#
_symmetry.space_group_name_H-M   'P 1'
#
loop_
_entity.id
_entity.type
_entity.pdbx_description
1 polymer ?
#
loop_
_entity_poly.entity_id
_entity_poly.type
_entity_poly.pdbx_seq_one_letter_code
_entity_poly.pdbx_strand_id
1 'polypeptide(L)'
;MTVTVGDVLPGATLLVLGDNGPEAVSLGAKMKGRKVVIFAVPGAYTGVCTTAHVPSFIRTRDKFAEKGVDEIICISVNDPFVMKAWGDSTGANAAGISMLADAESAFTTAIGMDFSAPPAGLINRSARYAMLVEDGVVKILHREESPGVCDISAGEGLLAAM
;
A
#
# COMPACT_ATOMS: atom_id res chain seq x y z
N MET A 1 -17.81 2.70 -4.30
CA MET A 1 -17.47 2.71 -5.73
C MET A 1 -16.07 2.16 -5.84
N THR A 2 -15.80 1.21 -6.74
CA THR A 2 -14.44 0.69 -6.90
C THR A 2 -13.64 1.67 -7.74
N VAL A 3 -12.46 2.06 -7.25
CA VAL A 3 -11.56 2.97 -7.96
C VAL A 3 -11.10 2.37 -9.30
N THR A 4 -10.93 3.24 -10.30
CA THR A 4 -10.45 2.90 -11.63
C THR A 4 -9.33 3.83 -12.09
N VAL A 5 -8.66 3.47 -13.18
CA VAL A 5 -7.64 4.34 -13.80
C VAL A 5 -8.30 5.63 -14.29
N GLY A 6 -7.70 6.78 -13.96
CA GLY A 6 -8.21 8.11 -14.23
C GLY A 6 -8.94 8.76 -13.05
N ASP A 7 -9.33 7.99 -12.03
CA ASP A 7 -9.95 8.54 -10.84
C ASP A 7 -8.95 9.28 -9.95
N VAL A 8 -9.43 10.33 -9.28
CA VAL A 8 -8.69 11.00 -8.20
C VAL A 8 -8.93 10.22 -6.91
N LEU A 9 -7.85 9.82 -6.23
CA LEU A 9 -7.96 9.16 -4.94
C LEU A 9 -8.68 10.06 -3.91
N PRO A 10 -9.56 9.50 -3.08
CA PRO A 10 -10.18 10.27 -2.01
C PRO A 10 -9.10 10.73 -1.02
N GLY A 11 -9.29 11.94 -0.47
CA GLY A 11 -8.51 12.36 0.68
C GLY A 11 -8.73 11.40 1.85
N ALA A 12 -7.65 10.94 2.48
CA ALA A 12 -7.70 10.07 3.63
C ALA A 12 -6.64 10.47 4.67
N THR A 13 -6.92 10.14 5.92
CA THR A 13 -5.95 10.22 7.02
C THR A 13 -5.56 8.81 7.41
N LEU A 14 -4.31 8.47 7.18
CA LEU A 14 -3.69 7.21 7.61
C LEU A 14 -2.87 7.46 8.88
N LEU A 15 -2.34 6.39 9.47
CA LEU A 15 -1.51 6.47 10.67
C LEU A 15 -0.11 5.92 10.42
N VAL A 16 0.88 6.51 11.08
CA VAL A 16 2.23 5.97 11.23
C VAL A 16 2.61 6.01 12.71
N LEU A 17 3.50 5.12 13.16
CA LEU A 17 4.02 5.20 14.52
C LEU A 17 5.30 6.04 14.51
N GLY A 18 5.21 7.28 15.01
CA GLY A 18 6.34 8.19 15.22
C GLY A 18 6.90 8.09 16.64
N ASP A 19 7.86 8.96 16.95
CA ASP A 19 8.60 8.93 18.23
C ASP A 19 7.70 9.21 19.45
N ASN A 20 6.61 9.95 19.24
CA ASN A 20 5.66 10.33 20.29
C ASN A 20 4.37 9.48 20.27
N GLY A 21 4.35 8.40 19.48
CA GLY A 21 3.17 7.54 19.32
C GLY A 21 2.52 7.66 17.94
N PRO A 22 1.25 7.22 17.80
CA PRO A 22 0.53 7.30 16.52
C PRO A 22 0.39 8.73 16.02
N GLU A 23 0.81 8.96 14.78
CA GLU A 23 0.77 10.24 14.08
C GLU A 23 -0.10 10.16 12.82
N ALA A 24 -0.87 11.21 12.56
CA ALA A 24 -1.76 11.31 11.41
C ALA A 24 -0.99 11.70 10.13
N VAL A 25 -1.27 10.99 9.05
CA VAL A 25 -0.68 11.21 7.73
C VAL A 25 -1.79 11.50 6.71
N SER A 26 -1.80 12.72 6.16
CA SER A 26 -2.71 13.06 5.07
C SER A 26 -2.24 12.45 3.75
N LEU A 27 -3.02 11.50 3.21
CA LEU A 27 -2.70 10.86 1.93
C LEU A 27 -2.73 11.88 0.78
N GLY A 28 -3.68 12.81 0.77
CA GLY A 28 -3.78 13.86 -0.24
C GLY A 28 -2.54 14.77 -0.27
N ALA A 29 -2.02 15.15 0.91
CA ALA A 29 -0.78 15.92 1.00
C ALA A 29 0.44 15.13 0.48
N LYS A 30 0.46 13.79 0.68
CA LYS A 30 1.51 12.94 0.10
C LYS A 30 1.41 12.79 -1.42
N MET A 31 0.25 12.98 -2.04
CA MET A 31 0.09 12.81 -3.49
C MET A 31 0.29 14.10 -4.29
N LYS A 32 -0.01 15.26 -3.71
CA LYS A 32 -0.06 16.55 -4.43
C LYS A 32 1.27 16.87 -5.11
N GLY A 33 1.25 17.04 -6.44
CA GLY A 33 2.41 17.36 -7.27
C GLY A 33 3.49 16.27 -7.31
N ARG A 34 3.18 15.04 -6.87
CA ARG A 34 4.14 13.95 -6.72
C ARG A 34 3.72 12.74 -7.55
N LYS A 35 4.69 11.92 -7.92
CA LYS A 35 4.52 10.58 -8.49
C LYS A 35 4.77 9.55 -7.39
N VAL A 36 3.75 8.81 -7.00
CA VAL A 36 3.79 7.90 -5.84
C VAL A 36 3.32 6.52 -6.26
N VAL A 37 4.04 5.51 -5.80
CA VAL A 37 3.63 4.11 -5.88
C VAL A 37 2.94 3.74 -4.57
N ILE A 38 1.73 3.18 -4.67
CA ILE A 38 1.01 2.64 -3.52
C ILE A 38 0.76 1.17 -3.78
N PHE A 39 1.12 0.31 -2.83
CA PHE A 39 0.66 -1.07 -2.80
C PHE A 39 -0.04 -1.36 -1.49
N ALA A 40 -1.08 -2.19 -1.54
CA ALA A 40 -1.82 -2.58 -0.35
C ALA A 40 -1.85 -4.09 -0.17
N VAL A 41 -1.93 -4.49 1.09
CA VAL A 41 -1.87 -5.89 1.48
C VAL A 41 -3.02 -6.27 2.43
N PRO A 42 -3.51 -7.52 2.32
CA PRO A 42 -4.48 -8.10 3.26
C PRO A 42 -4.13 -7.98 4.74
N GLY A 43 -2.84 -8.02 5.08
CA GLY A 43 -2.43 -7.88 6.47
C GLY A 43 -0.93 -8.03 6.67
N ALA A 44 -0.40 -7.27 7.61
CA ALA A 44 0.93 -7.49 8.16
C ALA A 44 1.10 -8.93 8.67
N TYR A 45 2.33 -9.45 8.58
CA TYR A 45 2.72 -10.82 8.98
C TYR A 45 2.03 -11.99 8.24
N THR A 46 1.13 -11.72 7.31
CA THR A 46 0.52 -12.79 6.50
C THR A 46 1.48 -13.28 5.40
N GLY A 47 1.36 -14.55 4.99
CA GLY A 47 2.32 -15.27 4.15
C GLY A 47 2.80 -14.49 2.92
N VAL A 48 1.98 -14.43 1.86
CA VAL A 48 2.34 -13.80 0.57
C VAL A 48 2.71 -12.32 0.73
N CYS A 49 2.08 -11.61 1.67
CA CYS A 49 2.41 -10.21 1.96
C CYS A 49 3.86 -10.05 2.43
N THR A 50 4.29 -10.95 3.33
CA THR A 50 5.62 -10.93 3.95
C THR A 50 6.69 -11.53 3.06
N THR A 51 6.39 -12.64 2.37
CA THR A 51 7.40 -13.42 1.64
C THR A 51 7.57 -12.99 0.18
N ALA A 52 6.58 -12.32 -0.42
CA ALA A 52 6.61 -11.96 -1.84
C ALA A 52 6.35 -10.46 -2.07
N HIS A 53 5.22 -9.93 -1.59
CA HIS A 53 4.75 -8.61 -1.99
C HIS A 53 5.64 -7.48 -1.46
N VAL A 54 5.87 -7.38 -0.14
CA VAL A 54 6.80 -6.36 0.40
C VAL A 54 8.22 -6.52 -0.16
N PRO A 55 8.83 -7.73 -0.19
CA PRO A 55 10.15 -7.92 -0.79
C PRO A 55 10.25 -7.49 -2.25
N SER A 56 9.18 -7.61 -3.04
CA SER A 56 9.18 -7.17 -4.43
C SER A 56 9.43 -5.67 -4.57
N PHE A 57 8.77 -4.84 -3.77
CA PHE A 57 8.98 -3.39 -3.76
C PHE A 57 10.34 -2.99 -3.17
N ILE A 58 10.89 -3.76 -2.24
CA ILE A 58 12.26 -3.54 -1.75
C ILE A 58 13.26 -3.73 -2.89
N ARG A 59 13.14 -4.82 -3.67
CA ARG A 59 14.05 -5.11 -4.79
C ARG A 59 13.94 -4.12 -5.93
N THR A 60 12.75 -3.57 -6.19
CA THR A 60 12.51 -2.67 -7.33
C THR A 60 12.56 -1.19 -6.98
N ARG A 61 12.76 -0.84 -5.71
CA ARG A 61 12.78 0.55 -5.23
C ARG A 61 13.63 1.48 -6.08
N ASP A 62 14.88 1.10 -6.35
CA ASP A 62 15.82 1.98 -7.07
C ASP A 62 15.36 2.21 -8.52
N LYS A 63 14.75 1.20 -9.15
CA LYS A 63 14.19 1.34 -10.51
C LYS A 63 12.95 2.23 -10.55
N PHE A 64 12.15 2.25 -9.48
CA PHE A 64 11.06 3.23 -9.36
C PHE A 64 11.61 4.65 -9.21
N ALA A 65 12.66 4.83 -8.39
CA ALA A 65 13.31 6.13 -8.23
C ALA A 65 13.92 6.63 -9.56
N GLU A 66 14.55 5.75 -10.35
CA GLU A 66 15.04 6.06 -11.71
C GLU A 66 13.92 6.55 -12.66
N LYS A 67 12.68 6.09 -12.46
CA LYS A 67 11.48 6.53 -13.21
C LYS A 67 10.81 7.78 -12.59
N GLY A 68 11.44 8.41 -11.61
CA GLY A 68 10.98 9.62 -10.95
C GLY A 68 9.85 9.41 -9.95
N VAL A 69 9.72 8.21 -9.37
CA VAL A 69 8.82 7.97 -8.24
C VAL A 69 9.40 8.60 -6.98
N ASP A 70 8.62 9.48 -6.35
CA ASP A 70 9.02 10.21 -5.14
C ASP A 70 8.93 9.38 -3.87
N GLU A 71 8.01 8.39 -3.83
CA GLU A 71 7.75 7.58 -2.64
C GLU A 71 7.05 6.27 -3.01
N ILE A 72 7.37 5.22 -2.24
CA ILE A 72 6.66 3.93 -2.25
C ILE A 72 5.96 3.77 -0.90
N ILE A 73 4.65 3.54 -0.93
CA ILE A 73 3.79 3.42 0.25
C ILE A 73 3.17 2.03 0.29
N CYS A 74 3.35 1.32 1.41
CA CYS A 74 2.59 0.13 1.76
C CYS A 74 1.39 0.52 2.64
N ILE A 75 0.18 0.14 2.26
CA ILE A 75 -1.03 0.33 3.07
C ILE A 75 -1.56 -1.03 3.56
N SER A 76 -1.98 -1.10 4.83
CA SER A 76 -2.77 -2.23 5.32
C SER A 76 -3.77 -1.79 6.38
N VAL A 77 -4.86 -2.54 6.52
CA VAL A 77 -5.82 -2.41 7.62
C VAL A 77 -5.28 -3.15 8.84
N ASN A 78 -4.26 -2.54 9.42
CA ASN A 78 -3.63 -2.88 10.68
C ASN A 78 -3.41 -1.57 11.45
N ASP A 79 -3.20 -1.65 12.77
CA ASP A 79 -2.81 -0.49 13.56
C ASP A 79 -1.35 -0.07 13.26
N PRO A 80 -0.96 1.19 13.57
CA PRO A 80 0.37 1.70 13.26
C PRO A 80 1.50 0.99 14.03
N PHE A 81 1.22 0.39 15.20
CA PHE A 81 2.22 -0.34 15.97
C PHE A 81 2.62 -1.62 15.24
N VAL A 82 1.62 -2.38 14.78
CA VAL A 82 1.83 -3.57 13.96
C VAL A 82 2.52 -3.20 12.64
N MET A 83 2.08 -2.14 11.97
CA MET A 83 2.70 -1.72 10.70
C MET A 83 4.17 -1.32 10.86
N LYS A 84 4.53 -0.59 11.92
CA LYS A 84 5.93 -0.25 12.20
C LYS A 84 6.77 -1.49 12.50
N ALA A 85 6.33 -2.34 13.44
CA ALA A 85 7.06 -3.55 13.79
C ALA A 85 7.24 -4.48 12.58
N TRP A 86 6.21 -4.62 11.75
CA TRP A 86 6.28 -5.44 10.55
C TRP A 86 7.23 -4.84 9.50
N GLY A 87 7.17 -3.52 9.29
CA GLY A 87 8.11 -2.79 8.44
C GLY A 87 9.57 -2.96 8.86
N ASP A 88 9.84 -2.97 10.17
CA ASP A 88 11.17 -3.23 10.72
C ASP A 88 11.58 -4.70 10.47
N SER A 89 10.70 -5.65 10.74
CA SER A 89 10.97 -7.10 10.58
C SER A 89 11.24 -7.54 9.14
N THR A 90 10.60 -6.88 8.18
CA THR A 90 10.72 -7.18 6.74
C THR A 90 11.87 -6.41 6.08
N GLY A 91 12.45 -5.43 6.77
CA GLY A 91 13.41 -4.49 6.20
C GLY A 91 12.79 -3.39 5.34
N ALA A 92 11.46 -3.31 5.24
CA ALA A 92 10.77 -2.29 4.44
C ALA A 92 11.08 -0.86 4.91
N ASN A 93 11.11 -0.64 6.23
CA ASN A 93 11.44 0.67 6.81
C ASN A 93 12.89 1.06 6.47
N ALA A 94 13.84 0.12 6.60
CA ALA A 94 15.24 0.33 6.23
C ALA A 94 15.43 0.57 4.72
N ALA A 95 14.56 -0.01 3.90
CA ALA A 95 14.52 0.23 2.46
C ALA A 95 13.89 1.59 2.10
N GLY A 96 13.28 2.31 3.04
CA GLY A 96 12.61 3.59 2.78
C GLY A 96 11.18 3.44 2.23
N ILE A 97 10.53 2.30 2.44
CA ILE A 97 9.10 2.13 2.13
C ILE A 97 8.28 2.70 3.29
N SER A 98 7.35 3.59 3.00
CA SER A 98 6.42 4.14 3.99
C SER A 98 5.34 3.12 4.34
N MET A 99 5.33 2.65 5.58
CA MET A 99 4.38 1.67 6.09
C MET A 99 3.22 2.39 6.80
N LEU A 100 2.09 2.58 6.10
CA LEU A 100 0.95 3.35 6.60
C LEU A 100 -0.22 2.44 7.00
N ALA A 101 -0.77 2.72 8.17
CA ALA A 101 -1.92 2.05 8.74
C ALA A 101 -3.23 2.74 8.33
N ASP A 102 -4.11 2.00 7.65
CA ASP A 102 -5.52 2.37 7.45
C ASP A 102 -6.36 1.68 8.53
N ALA A 103 -6.14 2.03 9.79
CA ALA A 103 -6.61 1.25 10.94
C ALA A 103 -8.14 1.07 10.99
N GLU A 104 -8.90 2.03 10.44
CA GLU A 104 -10.35 2.01 10.39
C GLU A 104 -10.91 1.48 9.05
N SER A 105 -10.04 1.03 8.12
CA SER A 105 -10.41 0.66 6.75
C SER A 105 -11.08 1.81 5.96
N ALA A 106 -10.97 3.06 6.42
CA ALA A 106 -11.70 4.18 5.86
C ALA A 106 -11.27 4.46 4.41
N PHE A 107 -9.96 4.48 4.14
CA PHE A 107 -9.46 4.65 2.78
C PHE A 107 -9.79 3.45 1.90
N THR A 108 -9.48 2.24 2.41
CA THR A 108 -9.66 0.98 1.71
C THR A 108 -11.11 0.78 1.27
N THR A 109 -12.08 1.05 2.15
CA THR A 109 -13.51 0.97 1.84
C THR A 109 -13.95 2.08 0.89
N ALA A 110 -13.42 3.31 1.06
CA ALA A 110 -13.77 4.44 0.18
C ALA A 110 -13.43 4.16 -1.30
N ILE A 111 -12.33 3.44 -1.55
CA ILE A 111 -11.91 3.04 -2.90
C ILE A 111 -12.49 1.69 -3.36
N GLY A 112 -13.33 1.06 -2.55
CA GLY A 112 -13.97 -0.23 -2.85
C GLY A 112 -12.99 -1.39 -2.99
N MET A 113 -11.93 -1.38 -2.18
CA MET A 113 -10.90 -2.43 -2.12
C MET A 113 -10.97 -3.22 -0.81
N ASP A 114 -12.01 -3.06 0.00
CA ASP A 114 -12.20 -3.84 1.21
C ASP A 114 -12.67 -5.27 0.91
N PHE A 115 -12.25 -6.21 1.75
CA PHE A 115 -12.78 -7.57 1.76
C PHE A 115 -12.73 -8.16 3.17
N SER A 116 -13.50 -9.22 3.39
CA SER A 116 -13.41 -10.03 4.61
C SER A 116 -13.25 -11.51 4.26
N ALA A 117 -12.45 -12.21 5.05
CA ALA A 117 -12.36 -13.67 5.08
C ALA A 117 -12.42 -14.14 6.55
N PRO A 118 -13.62 -14.16 7.17
CA PRO A 118 -13.79 -14.49 8.58
C PRO A 118 -13.17 -15.83 9.04
N PRO A 119 -13.20 -16.92 8.24
CA PRO A 119 -12.53 -18.17 8.62
C PRO A 119 -11.01 -18.03 8.82
N ALA A 120 -10.39 -17.02 8.20
CA ALA A 120 -8.97 -16.69 8.36
C ALA A 120 -8.73 -15.56 9.38
N GLY A 121 -9.77 -15.08 10.08
CA GLY A 121 -9.68 -13.96 11.02
C GLY A 121 -9.46 -12.60 10.36
N LEU A 122 -9.68 -12.48 9.04
CA LEU A 122 -9.48 -11.25 8.29
C LEU A 122 -10.82 -10.52 8.15
N ILE A 123 -10.99 -9.42 8.88
CA ILE A 123 -12.19 -8.59 8.84
C ILE A 123 -11.81 -7.21 8.28
N ASN A 124 -12.60 -6.71 7.32
CA ASN A 124 -12.45 -5.41 6.68
C ASN A 124 -11.01 -5.11 6.27
N ARG A 125 -10.35 -6.08 5.61
CA ARG A 125 -8.96 -5.95 5.15
C ARG A 125 -8.90 -5.34 3.76
N SER A 126 -7.70 -4.88 3.38
CA SER A 126 -7.44 -4.38 2.03
C SER A 126 -7.15 -5.53 1.07
N ALA A 127 -7.84 -5.57 -0.06
CA ALA A 127 -7.51 -6.44 -1.18
C ALA A 127 -6.06 -6.19 -1.62
N ARG A 128 -5.42 -7.19 -2.23
CA ARG A 128 -4.06 -7.00 -2.75
C ARG A 128 -4.13 -6.20 -4.05
N TYR A 129 -3.44 -5.07 -4.08
CA TYR A 129 -3.27 -4.28 -5.29
C TYR A 129 -1.98 -3.47 -5.24
N ALA A 130 -1.58 -2.97 -6.42
CA ALA A 130 -0.60 -1.91 -6.55
C ALA A 130 -1.06 -0.87 -7.58
N MET A 131 -0.69 0.38 -7.38
CA MET A 131 -1.06 1.48 -8.26
C MET A 131 0.05 2.52 -8.37
N LEU A 132 0.13 3.13 -9.54
CA LEU A 132 0.88 4.36 -9.77
C LEU A 132 -0.10 5.53 -9.69
N VAL A 133 0.26 6.54 -8.90
CA VAL A 133 -0.54 7.75 -8.69
C VAL A 133 0.30 8.97 -9.04
N GLU A 134 -0.23 9.87 -9.85
CA GLU A 134 0.40 11.15 -10.18
C GLU A 134 -0.55 12.29 -9.85
N ASP A 135 -0.13 13.20 -8.97
CA ASP A 135 -0.94 14.32 -8.47
C ASP A 135 -2.34 13.87 -7.98
N GLY A 136 -2.37 12.75 -7.27
CA GLY A 136 -3.60 12.14 -6.74
C GLY A 136 -4.43 11.36 -7.76
N VAL A 137 -4.08 11.38 -9.05
CA VAL A 137 -4.79 10.65 -10.11
C VAL A 137 -4.19 9.26 -10.30
N VAL A 138 -5.02 8.23 -10.28
CA VAL A 138 -4.59 6.84 -10.56
C VAL A 138 -4.22 6.70 -12.04
N LYS A 139 -2.96 6.35 -12.32
CA LYS A 139 -2.44 6.15 -13.68
C LYS A 139 -2.36 4.68 -14.07
N ILE A 140 -2.03 3.82 -13.11
CA ILE A 140 -1.98 2.37 -13.27
C ILE A 140 -2.65 1.77 -12.04
N LEU A 141 -3.46 0.72 -12.23
CA LEU A 141 -4.08 -0.03 -11.16
C LEU A 141 -4.02 -1.53 -11.47
N HIS A 142 -3.26 -2.27 -10.66
CA HIS A 142 -3.16 -3.72 -10.71
C HIS A 142 -3.78 -4.30 -9.44
N ARG A 143 -5.00 -4.81 -9.55
CA ARG A 143 -5.70 -5.52 -8.47
C ARG A 143 -5.63 -7.02 -8.71
N GLU A 144 -5.20 -7.76 -7.70
CA GLU A 144 -5.20 -9.23 -7.78
C GLU A 144 -6.61 -9.81 -7.66
N GLU A 145 -6.81 -10.96 -8.30
CA GLU A 145 -8.07 -11.71 -8.21
C GLU A 145 -8.29 -12.32 -6.83
N SER A 146 -7.22 -12.63 -6.09
CA SER A 146 -7.34 -13.22 -4.75
C SER A 146 -6.22 -12.77 -3.80
N PRO A 147 -6.46 -12.82 -2.47
CA PRO A 147 -5.46 -12.45 -1.47
C PRO A 147 -4.18 -13.30 -1.51
N GLY A 148 -4.23 -14.52 -2.08
CA GLY A 148 -3.10 -15.44 -2.14
C GLY A 148 -2.21 -15.28 -3.38
N VAL A 149 -2.60 -14.46 -4.36
CA VAL A 149 -1.84 -14.21 -5.59
C VAL A 149 -1.05 -12.92 -5.44
N CYS A 150 0.12 -12.84 -6.06
CA CYS A 150 0.99 -11.67 -6.07
C CYS A 150 1.83 -11.67 -7.36
N ASP A 151 1.17 -11.33 -8.46
CA ASP A 151 1.76 -11.39 -9.79
C ASP A 151 1.81 -9.97 -10.39
N ILE A 152 0.65 -9.43 -10.76
CA ILE A 152 0.55 -8.10 -11.39
C ILE A 152 0.78 -6.97 -10.37
N SER A 153 0.41 -7.19 -9.11
CA SER A 153 0.61 -6.22 -8.03
C SER A 153 2.05 -6.20 -7.49
N ALA A 154 2.87 -7.20 -7.81
CA ALA A 154 4.27 -7.21 -7.42
C ALA A 154 5.02 -5.98 -7.96
N GLY A 155 6.08 -5.57 -7.27
CA GLY A 155 6.91 -4.43 -7.66
C GLY A 155 7.42 -4.55 -9.10
N GLU A 156 7.84 -5.73 -9.54
CA GLU A 156 8.25 -5.99 -10.92
C GLU A 156 7.07 -5.86 -11.91
N GLY A 157 5.89 -6.34 -11.52
CA GLY A 157 4.67 -6.26 -12.34
C GLY A 157 4.20 -4.82 -12.56
N LEU A 158 4.19 -4.00 -11.51
CA LEU A 158 3.88 -2.57 -11.65
C LEU A 158 4.96 -1.84 -12.46
N LEU A 159 6.24 -2.12 -12.20
CA LEU A 159 7.34 -1.47 -12.91
C LEU A 159 7.31 -1.74 -14.42
N ALA A 160 6.90 -2.94 -14.84
CA ALA A 160 6.76 -3.30 -16.25
C ALA A 160 5.64 -2.52 -16.97
N ALA A 161 4.66 -1.99 -16.24
CA ALA A 161 3.56 -1.21 -16.78
C ALA A 161 3.83 0.31 -16.80
N MET A 162 4.93 0.78 -16.20
CA MET A 162 5.38 2.18 -16.18
C MET A 162 6.28 2.51 -17.36
#